data_AF-A0A0D5XUQ6-F1
#
_entry.id   AF-A0A0D5XUQ6-F1
#
_cell.length_a   1.000
_cell.length_b   1.000
_cell.length_c   1.000
_cell.angle_alpha   90.00
_cell.angle_beta   90.00
_cell.angle_gamma   90.00
#
_symmetry.space_group_name_H-M   'P 1'
#
loop_
_entity.id
_entity.type
_entity.pdbx_description
1 polymer ?
#
loop_
_entity_poly.entity_id
_entity_poly.type
_entity_poly.pdbx_seq_one_letter_code
_entity_poly.pdbx_strand_id
1 'polypeptide(L)'
;MLNLTRSLAALLALTCSLDAAALSLHSEKRADGSTVLLLTDAPAPARPPQLNEDPAVRAALVDFIGYATGSFTNDNTLIVTQVLEALDSEFTTFTEGVPAGRKMLTAMDDGNHGDERAALLLDDKGQLLAVGLVNGHCTVKSREESLSCNPGPETVLTVFQAKDAKKSDAEPIIAWSKELPPMVAYWAESEDPETRAKAQKIATVEYITTAPKKDSWNAAQLPADFPQAMLGLLPRNSHLVGAGVDGVFTTPGLKGAPIYGDYDEMAGRPRHDFEVLLQTYTPFPDVVKFYQQQAKGAQLRANDEEALIEGVAGGGTYQIEIKDKEEEGTSITFSGWRKEV
;
A
#
# COMPACT_ATOMS: atom_id res chain seq x y z
N MET A 1 47.64 -36.32 52.29
CA MET A 1 47.22 -36.89 51.00
C MET A 1 45.76 -36.48 50.78
N LEU A 2 45.54 -35.35 50.12
CA LEU A 2 44.21 -34.87 49.72
C LEU A 2 44.19 -34.92 48.19
N ASN A 3 43.33 -35.77 47.61
CA ASN A 3 43.06 -35.80 46.18
C ASN A 3 41.62 -36.27 45.98
N LEU A 4 40.81 -35.39 45.37
CA LEU A 4 39.65 -35.61 44.49
C LEU A 4 38.61 -34.51 44.76
N THR A 5 38.75 -33.38 44.09
CA THR A 5 37.67 -32.39 43.85
C THR A 5 38.21 -31.38 42.84
N ARG A 6 38.36 -31.80 41.58
CA ARG A 6 38.67 -30.90 40.46
C ARG A 6 38.49 -31.68 39.16
N SER A 7 37.27 -31.77 38.67
CA SER A 7 36.92 -32.07 37.26
C SER A 7 35.40 -32.29 37.16
N LEU A 8 34.56 -31.25 37.24
CA LEU A 8 33.15 -31.31 36.77
C LEU A 8 32.37 -29.97 36.85
N ALA A 9 33.01 -28.81 36.73
CA ALA A 9 32.31 -27.51 36.82
C ALA A 9 32.72 -26.48 35.74
N ALA A 10 33.24 -26.92 34.59
CA ALA A 10 33.69 -26.01 33.53
C ALA A 10 33.27 -26.47 32.12
N LEU A 11 32.03 -26.93 31.97
CA LEU A 11 31.47 -27.38 30.69
C LEU A 11 29.95 -27.12 30.66
N LEU A 12 29.54 -25.85 30.71
CA LEU A 12 28.18 -25.39 30.41
C LEU A 12 28.12 -23.86 30.42
N ALA A 13 28.75 -23.22 29.43
CA ALA A 13 28.47 -21.84 29.04
C ALA A 13 29.07 -21.55 27.65
N LEU A 14 28.80 -22.41 26.67
CA LEU A 14 28.76 -21.97 25.28
C LEU A 14 27.30 -21.61 24.99
N THR A 15 26.88 -20.45 25.48
CA THR A 15 25.77 -19.74 24.86
C THR A 15 26.31 -19.23 23.53
N CYS A 16 26.16 -20.02 22.47
CA CYS A 16 26.13 -19.47 21.13
C CYS A 16 24.91 -18.55 21.09
N SER A 17 25.10 -17.29 21.45
CA SER A 17 24.26 -16.21 20.95
C SER A 17 24.36 -16.32 19.43
N LEU A 18 23.36 -16.91 18.80
CA LEU A 18 23.11 -16.67 17.39
C LEU A 18 22.84 -15.17 17.32
N ASP A 19 23.86 -14.39 16.97
CA ASP A 19 23.66 -13.06 16.43
C ASP A 19 22.82 -13.27 15.17
N ALA A 20 21.51 -13.17 15.32
CA ALA A 20 20.63 -12.95 14.18
C ALA A 20 21.14 -11.65 13.57
N ALA A 21 21.91 -11.77 12.48
CA ALA A 21 22.31 -10.61 11.71
C ALA A 21 21.01 -9.89 11.32
N ALA A 22 20.74 -8.77 11.99
CA ALA A 22 19.56 -7.99 11.72
C ALA A 22 19.78 -7.36 10.33
N LEU A 23 19.13 -7.93 9.31
CA LEU A 23 19.26 -7.49 7.94
C LEU A 23 18.69 -6.07 7.83
N SER A 24 19.42 -5.17 7.18
CA SER A 24 18.88 -3.86 6.80
C SER A 24 18.29 -3.93 5.40
N LEU A 25 17.07 -3.40 5.24
CA LEU A 25 16.38 -3.28 3.96
C LEU A 25 16.61 -1.88 3.36
N HIS A 26 16.96 -1.82 2.08
CA HIS A 26 17.12 -0.57 1.34
C HIS A 26 16.52 -0.67 -0.07
N SER A 27 16.00 0.43 -0.60
CA SER A 27 15.65 0.54 -2.03
C SER A 27 16.77 1.14 -2.87
N GLU A 28 16.82 0.70 -4.12
CA GLU A 28 17.52 1.41 -5.19
C GLU A 28 16.59 1.58 -6.40
N LYS A 29 16.55 2.78 -6.97
CA LYS A 29 15.86 3.03 -8.23
C LYS A 29 16.82 2.81 -9.40
N ARG A 30 16.46 1.90 -10.30
CA ARG A 30 17.26 1.54 -11.48
C ARG A 30 17.04 2.50 -12.64
N ALA A 31 17.97 2.45 -13.60
CA ALA A 31 17.91 3.24 -14.83
C ALA A 31 16.67 2.94 -15.69
N ASP A 32 16.06 1.75 -15.57
CA ASP A 32 14.82 1.38 -16.24
C ASP A 32 13.55 1.90 -15.52
N GLY A 33 13.73 2.59 -14.40
CA GLY A 33 12.67 3.17 -13.57
C GLY A 33 12.13 2.24 -12.50
N SER A 34 12.56 0.97 -12.44
CA SER A 34 12.11 0.01 -11.43
C SER A 34 12.83 0.21 -10.09
N THR A 35 12.10 -0.03 -9.00
CA THR A 35 12.65 -0.09 -7.64
C THR A 35 13.01 -1.52 -7.27
N VAL A 36 14.18 -1.72 -6.67
CA VAL A 36 14.61 -3.00 -6.10
C VAL A 36 14.84 -2.92 -4.62
N LEU A 37 14.61 -4.04 -3.93
CA LEU A 37 14.77 -4.22 -2.49
C LEU A 37 16.02 -5.04 -2.20
N LEU A 38 16.97 -4.43 -1.50
CA LEU A 38 18.26 -5.03 -1.15
C LEU A 38 18.33 -5.28 0.34
N LEU A 39 18.61 -6.54 0.70
CA LEU A 39 18.95 -6.92 2.06
C LEU A 39 20.47 -6.85 2.23
N THR A 40 20.93 -6.11 3.23
CA THR A 40 22.34 -5.96 3.57
C THR A 40 22.63 -6.42 4.99
N ASP A 41 23.86 -6.82 5.25
CA ASP A 41 24.35 -7.20 6.59
C ASP A 41 24.70 -5.97 7.45
N ALA A 42 24.28 -4.77 7.04
CA ALA A 42 24.44 -3.57 7.86
C ALA A 42 23.60 -3.71 9.15
N PRO A 43 24.09 -3.21 10.30
CA PRO A 43 23.33 -3.28 11.55
C PRO A 43 21.96 -2.61 11.35
N ALA A 44 20.89 -3.39 11.48
CA ALA A 44 19.54 -2.82 11.48
C ALA A 44 19.39 -1.80 12.63
N PRO A 45 18.51 -0.79 12.48
CA PRO A 45 18.12 0.06 13.59
C PRO A 45 17.62 -0.77 14.79
N ALA A 46 17.64 -0.18 15.99
CA ALA A 46 17.34 -0.87 17.25
C ALA A 46 15.94 -1.52 17.30
N ARG A 47 15.04 -1.12 16.40
CA ARG A 47 13.81 -1.80 16.05
C ARG A 47 13.89 -2.16 14.57
N PRO A 48 13.63 -3.42 14.16
CA PRO A 48 13.47 -3.75 12.75
C PRO A 48 12.39 -2.83 12.16
N PRO A 49 12.63 -2.14 11.04
CA PRO A 49 11.59 -1.34 10.41
C PRO A 49 10.45 -2.27 9.97
N GLN A 50 9.20 -1.84 10.19
CA GLN A 50 8.06 -2.53 9.60
C GLN A 50 8.11 -2.32 8.07
N LEU A 51 7.68 -3.32 7.30
CA LEU A 51 7.79 -3.23 5.84
C LEU A 51 6.87 -2.17 5.25
N ASN A 52 5.77 -1.85 5.92
CA ASN A 52 4.81 -0.82 5.49
C ASN A 52 5.32 0.62 5.67
N GLU A 53 6.13 0.84 6.72
CA GLU A 53 6.80 2.12 7.01
C GLU A 53 7.95 2.39 6.02
N ASP A 54 8.54 1.36 5.42
CA ASP A 54 9.69 1.53 4.52
C ASP A 54 9.28 2.15 3.15
N PRO A 55 9.75 3.37 2.82
CA PRO A 55 9.47 3.99 1.52
C PRO A 55 9.93 3.14 0.33
N ALA A 56 10.96 2.30 0.52
CA ALA A 56 11.48 1.35 -0.45
C ALA A 56 10.41 0.33 -0.87
N VAL A 57 9.77 -0.27 0.12
CA VAL A 57 8.76 -1.32 -0.08
C VAL A 57 7.55 -0.72 -0.78
N ARG A 58 7.11 0.46 -0.33
CA ARG A 58 6.03 1.20 -0.95
C ARG A 58 6.32 1.52 -2.42
N ALA A 59 7.49 2.07 -2.72
CA ALA A 59 7.89 2.38 -4.09
C ALA A 59 7.93 1.12 -4.96
N ALA A 60 8.48 0.01 -4.46
CA ALA A 60 8.50 -1.26 -5.17
C ALA A 60 7.09 -1.81 -5.44
N LEU A 61 6.18 -1.74 -4.46
CA LEU A 61 4.79 -2.17 -4.62
C LEU A 61 4.05 -1.32 -5.65
N VAL A 62 4.25 0.00 -5.66
CA VAL A 62 3.65 0.90 -6.66
C VAL A 62 4.21 0.62 -8.05
N ASP A 63 5.52 0.42 -8.19
CA ASP A 63 6.13 0.06 -9.48
C ASP A 63 5.65 -1.30 -10.00
N PHE A 64 5.28 -2.21 -9.10
CA PHE A 64 4.86 -3.57 -9.43
C PHE A 64 3.35 -3.69 -9.70
N ILE A 65 2.50 -3.09 -8.85
CA ILE A 65 1.04 -3.19 -8.88
C ILE A 65 0.40 -2.00 -9.58
N GLY A 66 0.94 -0.80 -9.39
CA GLY A 66 0.37 0.48 -9.78
C GLY A 66 -0.73 0.96 -8.84
N TYR A 67 -1.64 1.77 -9.38
CA TYR A 67 -2.76 2.37 -8.65
C TYR A 67 -4.07 1.58 -8.82
N ALA A 68 -3.99 0.28 -9.10
CA ALA A 68 -5.18 -0.56 -9.21
C ALA A 68 -5.92 -0.65 -7.87
N THR A 69 -7.25 -0.73 -7.93
CA THR A 69 -8.11 -0.95 -6.77
C THR A 69 -8.65 -2.38 -6.74
N GLY A 70 -9.02 -2.85 -5.56
CA GLY A 70 -9.61 -4.17 -5.35
C GLY A 70 -10.31 -4.25 -3.99
N SER A 71 -11.01 -5.36 -3.77
CA SER A 71 -11.78 -5.60 -2.54
C SER A 71 -11.22 -6.83 -1.83
N PHE A 72 -10.02 -6.73 -1.23
CA PHE A 72 -9.32 -7.86 -0.59
C PHE A 72 -9.43 -7.80 0.93
N THR A 73 -8.82 -6.79 1.55
CA THR A 73 -8.91 -6.49 3.00
C THR A 73 -9.87 -5.33 3.26
N ASN A 74 -10.07 -4.46 2.26
CA ASN A 74 -11.00 -3.34 2.33
C ASN A 74 -11.69 -3.13 0.97
N ASP A 75 -12.85 -2.49 0.96
CA ASP A 75 -13.71 -2.44 -0.22
C ASP A 75 -13.25 -1.41 -1.26
N ASN A 76 -12.89 -1.89 -2.45
CA ASN A 76 -12.53 -1.10 -3.62
C ASN A 76 -11.51 0.02 -3.32
N THR A 77 -10.56 -0.26 -2.44
CA THR A 77 -9.45 0.64 -2.11
C THR A 77 -8.20 0.28 -2.92
N LEU A 78 -7.15 1.09 -2.82
CA LEU A 78 -5.87 0.82 -3.46
C LEU A 78 -5.30 -0.53 -2.99
N ILE A 79 -4.94 -1.39 -3.93
CA ILE A 79 -4.35 -2.70 -3.64
C ILE A 79 -3.03 -2.54 -2.88
N VAL A 80 -2.22 -1.54 -3.26
CA VAL A 80 -0.96 -1.23 -2.57
C VAL A 80 -1.20 -0.90 -1.10
N THR A 81 -2.24 -0.12 -0.77
CA THR A 81 -2.59 0.20 0.63
C THR A 81 -2.96 -1.06 1.40
N GLN A 82 -3.81 -1.91 0.83
CA GLN A 82 -4.23 -3.18 1.44
C GLN A 82 -3.03 -4.13 1.67
N VAL A 83 -2.06 -4.15 0.76
CA VAL A 83 -0.82 -4.93 0.94
C VAL A 83 0.07 -4.33 2.02
N LEU A 84 0.20 -2.99 2.09
CA LEU A 84 0.99 -2.33 3.13
C LEU A 84 0.38 -2.57 4.53
N GLU A 85 -0.94 -2.48 4.67
CA GLU A 85 -1.63 -2.82 5.93
C GLU A 85 -1.33 -4.27 6.35
N ALA A 86 -1.30 -5.21 5.41
CA ALA A 86 -0.93 -6.61 5.66
C ALA A 86 0.58 -6.86 5.90
N LEU A 87 1.40 -5.79 5.95
CA LEU A 87 2.84 -5.80 6.20
C LEU A 87 3.23 -5.00 7.46
N ASP A 88 2.27 -4.76 8.36
CA ASP A 88 2.41 -3.91 9.56
C ASP A 88 3.26 -4.51 10.70
N SER A 89 3.66 -5.78 10.61
CA SER A 89 4.54 -6.40 11.61
C SER A 89 6.03 -6.22 11.28
N GLU A 90 6.89 -6.57 12.24
CA GLU A 90 8.29 -6.88 11.91
C GLU A 90 8.34 -7.99 10.86
N PHE A 91 9.22 -7.85 9.86
CA PHE A 91 9.31 -8.84 8.81
C PHE A 91 10.18 -10.03 9.20
N THR A 92 9.88 -11.15 8.59
CA THR A 92 10.68 -12.36 8.63
C THR A 92 11.08 -12.77 7.22
N THR A 93 12.08 -13.65 7.14
CA THR A 93 12.44 -14.29 5.87
C THR A 93 11.88 -15.70 5.85
N PHE A 94 11.32 -16.09 4.72
CA PHE A 94 10.85 -17.44 4.49
C PHE A 94 11.78 -18.13 3.49
N THR A 95 12.11 -19.40 3.76
CA THR A 95 13.12 -20.14 2.99
C THR A 95 12.61 -21.45 2.42
N GLU A 96 11.52 -22.01 2.95
CA GLU A 96 11.01 -23.29 2.49
C GLU A 96 10.48 -23.18 1.04
N GLY A 97 10.97 -24.04 0.16
CA GLY A 97 10.58 -24.04 -1.25
C GLY A 97 11.05 -22.82 -2.06
N VAL A 98 11.69 -21.82 -1.45
CA VAL A 98 12.22 -20.64 -2.15
C VAL A 98 13.43 -21.04 -3.00
N PRO A 99 13.39 -20.87 -4.34
CA PRO A 99 14.51 -21.23 -5.20
C PRO A 99 15.80 -20.47 -4.87
N ALA A 100 16.95 -21.09 -5.08
CA ALA A 100 18.25 -20.45 -4.91
C ALA A 100 18.34 -19.15 -5.72
N GLY A 101 18.90 -18.10 -5.10
CA GLY A 101 18.97 -16.76 -5.67
C GLY A 101 17.72 -15.92 -5.41
N ARG A 102 16.57 -16.49 -5.03
CA ARG A 102 15.39 -15.70 -4.64
C ARG A 102 15.37 -15.45 -3.13
N LYS A 103 14.65 -14.41 -2.73
CA LYS A 103 14.39 -14.10 -1.32
C LYS A 103 12.91 -13.85 -1.12
N MET A 104 12.36 -14.25 0.02
CA MET A 104 10.97 -13.96 0.35
C MET A 104 10.90 -13.26 1.70
N LEU A 105 10.34 -12.06 1.69
CA LEU A 105 10.05 -11.28 2.88
C LEU A 105 8.58 -11.47 3.23
N THR A 106 8.27 -11.65 4.49
CA THR A 106 6.89 -11.88 4.94
C THR A 106 6.62 -11.08 6.19
N ALA A 107 5.44 -10.49 6.28
CA ALA A 107 4.94 -9.81 7.47
C ALA A 107 3.42 -10.02 7.56
N MET A 108 2.82 -9.56 8.64
CA MET A 108 1.41 -9.71 8.92
C MET A 108 0.80 -8.41 9.45
N ASP A 109 -0.52 -8.32 9.45
CA ASP A 109 -1.22 -7.26 10.16
C ASP A 109 -1.28 -7.61 11.67
N ASP A 110 -0.54 -6.87 12.48
CA ASP A 110 -0.52 -7.06 13.94
C ASP A 110 -1.86 -6.68 14.59
N GLY A 111 -2.61 -5.76 13.98
CA GLY A 111 -3.92 -5.31 14.41
C GLY A 111 -5.00 -6.39 14.34
N ASN A 112 -4.84 -7.38 13.46
CA ASN A 112 -5.78 -8.51 13.32
C ASN A 112 -5.17 -9.89 13.62
N HIS A 113 -4.03 -9.92 14.31
CA HIS A 113 -3.32 -11.15 14.68
C HIS A 113 -2.84 -12.00 13.48
N GLY A 114 -2.63 -11.36 12.34
CA GLY A 114 -2.15 -11.97 11.10
C GLY A 114 -3.18 -12.75 10.30
N ASP A 115 -4.47 -12.56 10.61
CA ASP A 115 -5.55 -13.00 9.73
C ASP A 115 -5.33 -12.44 8.32
N GLU A 116 -4.87 -11.20 8.21
CA GLU A 116 -4.33 -10.65 6.97
C GLU A 116 -2.80 -10.61 7.04
N ARG A 117 -2.15 -11.04 5.96
CA ARG A 117 -0.69 -11.09 5.89
C ARG A 117 -0.22 -11.06 4.45
N ALA A 118 0.99 -10.55 4.25
CA ALA A 118 1.56 -10.43 2.91
C ALA A 118 2.99 -10.95 2.80
N ALA A 119 3.33 -11.35 1.58
CA ALA A 119 4.64 -11.86 1.22
C ALA A 119 5.16 -11.18 -0.05
N LEU A 120 6.44 -10.80 -0.03
CA LEU A 120 7.16 -10.20 -1.15
C LEU A 120 8.20 -11.20 -1.65
N LEU A 121 7.98 -11.78 -2.84
CA LEU A 121 8.96 -12.67 -3.47
C LEU A 121 9.86 -11.87 -4.41
N LEU A 122 11.15 -11.89 -4.13
CA LEU A 122 12.19 -11.14 -4.82
C LEU A 122 13.10 -12.07 -5.64
N ASP A 123 13.56 -11.58 -6.80
CA ASP A 123 14.64 -12.21 -7.55
C ASP A 123 16.02 -11.98 -6.92
N ASP A 124 17.07 -12.50 -7.57
CA ASP A 124 18.47 -12.36 -7.15
C ASP A 124 19.00 -10.93 -7.21
N LYS A 125 18.26 -10.05 -7.86
CA LYS A 125 18.55 -8.63 -7.97
C LYS A 125 17.65 -7.78 -7.08
N GLY A 126 16.81 -8.39 -6.24
CA GLY A 126 15.89 -7.68 -5.35
C GLY A 126 14.63 -7.14 -6.03
N GLN A 127 14.32 -7.54 -7.26
CA GLN A 127 13.11 -7.11 -7.95
C GLN A 127 11.91 -7.99 -7.56
N LEU A 128 10.74 -7.37 -7.38
CA LEU A 128 9.49 -8.10 -7.12
C LEU A 128 9.12 -9.01 -8.29
N LEU A 129 9.01 -10.31 -8.00
CA LEU A 129 8.50 -11.34 -8.90
C LEU A 129 7.02 -11.61 -8.66
N ALA A 130 6.61 -11.59 -7.38
CA ALA A 130 5.24 -11.82 -6.96
C ALA A 130 4.98 -11.19 -5.60
N VAL A 131 3.72 -10.81 -5.37
CA VAL A 131 3.21 -10.40 -4.05
C VAL A 131 2.08 -11.32 -3.67
N GLY A 132 2.16 -11.93 -2.48
CA GLY A 132 1.07 -12.70 -1.89
C GLY A 132 0.32 -11.86 -0.89
N LEU A 133 -1.00 -11.95 -0.88
CA LEU A 133 -1.89 -11.33 0.11
C LEU A 133 -2.90 -12.37 0.58
N VAL A 134 -2.84 -12.76 1.84
CA VAL A 134 -3.88 -13.54 2.50
C VAL A 134 -4.97 -12.59 2.97
N ASN A 135 -6.21 -12.80 2.53
CA ASN A 135 -7.30 -11.85 2.71
C ASN A 135 -8.69 -12.50 2.74
N GLY A 136 -9.69 -11.69 3.11
CA GLY A 136 -11.08 -12.10 3.22
C GLY A 136 -11.98 -11.72 2.05
N HIS A 137 -11.51 -11.12 0.95
CA HIS A 137 -12.39 -10.51 -0.08
C HIS A 137 -13.45 -9.57 0.52
N CYS A 138 -13.01 -8.55 1.25
CA CYS A 138 -13.87 -7.65 2.01
C CYS A 138 -14.62 -6.64 1.13
N THR A 139 -15.94 -6.52 1.30
CA THR A 139 -16.80 -5.61 0.52
C THR A 139 -17.82 -4.87 1.40
N VAL A 140 -18.27 -3.69 0.95
CA VAL A 140 -19.39 -2.93 1.54
C VAL A 140 -20.55 -2.97 0.55
N LYS A 141 -21.64 -3.65 0.90
CA LYS A 141 -22.78 -3.85 -0.03
C LYS A 141 -23.63 -2.59 -0.22
N SER A 142 -23.69 -1.73 0.79
CA SER A 142 -24.44 -0.49 0.78
C SER A 142 -23.85 0.52 1.77
N ARG A 143 -24.20 1.81 1.64
CA ARG A 143 -23.66 2.89 2.50
C ARG A 143 -24.00 2.70 3.98
N GLU A 144 -25.08 1.98 4.27
CA GLU A 144 -25.59 1.71 5.61
C GLU A 144 -25.03 0.41 6.21
N GLU A 145 -24.35 -0.41 5.42
CA GLU A 145 -23.78 -1.69 5.87
C GLU A 145 -22.31 -1.54 6.27
N SER A 146 -21.87 -2.38 7.21
CA SER A 146 -20.47 -2.51 7.58
C SER A 146 -19.69 -3.32 6.53
N LEU A 147 -18.36 -3.20 6.56
CA LEU A 147 -17.47 -4.08 5.83
C LEU A 147 -17.78 -5.55 6.16
N SER A 148 -17.92 -6.37 5.13
CA SER A 148 -18.16 -7.81 5.23
C SER A 148 -17.02 -8.55 4.53
N CYS A 149 -16.33 -9.41 5.27
CA CYS A 149 -15.27 -10.27 4.77
C CYS A 149 -15.69 -11.74 4.84
N ASN A 150 -15.11 -12.57 3.97
CA ASN A 150 -15.17 -14.01 4.09
C ASN A 150 -14.64 -14.44 5.45
N PRO A 151 -15.29 -15.42 6.10
CA PRO A 151 -14.81 -15.95 7.37
C PRO A 151 -13.49 -16.71 7.19
N GLY A 152 -12.73 -16.92 8.27
CA GLY A 152 -11.42 -17.59 8.24
C GLY A 152 -11.35 -18.88 7.41
N PRO A 153 -12.33 -19.81 7.47
CA PRO A 153 -12.30 -21.02 6.65
C PRO A 153 -12.44 -20.80 5.14
N GLU A 154 -12.86 -19.61 4.73
CA GLU A 154 -13.07 -19.17 3.35
C GLU A 154 -12.04 -18.11 2.91
N THR A 155 -10.95 -17.95 3.68
CA THR A 155 -9.86 -17.03 3.35
C THR A 155 -9.24 -17.37 1.99
N VAL A 156 -8.82 -16.31 1.29
CA VAL A 156 -8.25 -16.37 -0.05
C VAL A 156 -6.78 -15.96 0.02
N LEU A 157 -5.93 -16.67 -0.73
CA LEU A 157 -4.61 -16.18 -1.10
C LEU A 157 -4.69 -15.55 -2.48
N THR A 158 -4.49 -14.25 -2.56
CA THR A 158 -4.37 -13.52 -3.81
C THR A 158 -2.90 -13.34 -4.15
N VAL A 159 -2.48 -13.83 -5.32
CA VAL A 159 -1.10 -13.73 -5.81
C VAL A 159 -1.04 -12.75 -6.97
N PHE A 160 -0.36 -11.61 -6.79
CA PHE A 160 -0.10 -10.63 -7.82
C PHE A 160 1.20 -10.97 -8.55
N GLN A 161 1.15 -11.06 -9.88
CA GLN A 161 2.34 -11.31 -10.72
C GLN A 161 2.33 -10.44 -11.97
N ALA A 162 3.52 -10.15 -12.50
CA ALA A 162 3.66 -9.45 -13.77
C ALA A 162 3.00 -10.22 -14.93
N LYS A 163 2.66 -9.49 -15.99
CA LYS A 163 2.21 -10.10 -17.25
C LYS A 163 3.23 -11.13 -17.74
N ASP A 164 2.73 -12.30 -18.14
CA ASP A 164 3.51 -13.44 -18.64
C ASP A 164 4.35 -14.20 -17.59
N ALA A 165 4.25 -13.83 -16.30
CA ALA A 165 4.83 -14.61 -15.22
C ALA A 165 4.17 -15.99 -15.11
N LYS A 166 4.96 -17.02 -14.76
CA LYS A 166 4.41 -18.36 -14.57
C LYS A 166 3.85 -18.47 -13.15
N LYS A 167 2.68 -19.10 -13.01
CA LYS A 167 2.09 -19.40 -11.70
C LYS A 167 3.04 -20.19 -10.79
N SER A 168 3.86 -21.07 -11.39
CA SER A 168 4.87 -21.86 -10.68
C SER A 168 5.96 -21.00 -10.03
N ASP A 169 6.20 -19.78 -10.53
CA ASP A 169 7.19 -18.88 -9.92
C ASP A 169 6.78 -18.42 -8.52
N ALA A 170 5.49 -18.48 -8.19
CA ALA A 170 4.93 -18.09 -6.89
C ALA A 170 4.57 -19.28 -5.99
N GLU A 171 5.01 -20.51 -6.32
CA GLU A 171 4.82 -21.68 -5.45
C GLU A 171 5.28 -21.47 -3.99
N PRO A 172 6.40 -20.77 -3.70
CA PRO A 172 6.80 -20.51 -2.31
C PRO A 172 5.78 -19.70 -1.50
N ILE A 173 5.06 -18.78 -2.15
CA ILE A 173 3.99 -18.00 -1.50
C ILE A 173 2.83 -18.92 -1.10
N ILE A 174 2.52 -19.94 -1.90
CA ILE A 174 1.46 -20.91 -1.57
C ILE A 174 1.87 -21.73 -0.34
N ALA A 175 3.14 -22.16 -0.27
CA ALA A 175 3.65 -22.89 0.88
C ALA A 175 3.55 -22.04 2.16
N TRP A 176 4.11 -20.82 2.11
CA TRP A 176 4.05 -19.87 3.23
C TRP A 176 2.62 -19.54 3.66
N SER A 177 1.68 -19.35 2.73
CA SER A 177 0.31 -18.97 3.08
C SER A 177 -0.41 -19.97 3.99
N LYS A 178 0.06 -21.23 4.01
CA LYS A 178 -0.49 -22.30 4.85
C LYS A 178 0.09 -22.31 6.26
N GLU A 179 1.19 -21.60 6.49
CA GLU A 179 1.70 -21.36 7.83
C GLU A 179 0.76 -20.38 8.54
N LEU A 180 0.16 -20.86 9.62
CA LEU A 180 -0.77 -20.06 10.40
C LEU A 180 0.02 -19.18 11.39
N PRO A 181 -0.35 -17.89 11.53
CA PRO A 181 0.15 -17.06 12.62
C PRO A 181 -0.12 -17.70 13.99
N PRO A 182 0.66 -17.39 15.04
CA PRO A 182 0.60 -18.09 16.33
C PRO A 182 -0.82 -18.18 16.94
N MET A 183 -1.58 -17.08 16.91
CA MET A 183 -2.94 -17.05 17.45
C MET A 183 -3.91 -17.92 16.63
N VAL A 184 -3.80 -17.86 15.31
CA VAL A 184 -4.64 -18.64 14.39
C VAL A 184 -4.30 -20.12 14.46
N ALA A 185 -3.01 -20.47 14.61
CA ALA A 185 -2.55 -21.83 14.84
C ALA A 185 -3.12 -22.40 16.14
N TYR A 186 -3.09 -21.60 17.23
CA TYR A 186 -3.69 -21.98 18.50
C TYR A 186 -5.19 -22.29 18.37
N TRP A 187 -5.95 -21.49 17.61
CA TRP A 187 -7.36 -21.76 17.34
C TRP A 187 -7.55 -23.04 16.50
N ALA A 188 -6.70 -23.27 15.50
CA ALA A 188 -6.76 -24.46 14.67
C ALA A 188 -6.52 -25.77 15.45
N GLU A 189 -5.76 -25.70 16.53
CA GLU A 189 -5.44 -26.83 17.42
C GLU A 189 -6.37 -26.94 18.63
N SER A 190 -7.35 -26.02 18.78
CA SER A 190 -8.28 -26.00 19.91
C SER A 190 -9.07 -27.31 20.07
N GLU A 191 -9.20 -27.78 21.31
CA GLU A 191 -10.04 -28.93 21.65
C GLU A 191 -11.53 -28.65 21.39
N ASP A 192 -11.96 -27.38 21.49
CA ASP A 192 -13.31 -26.94 21.15
C ASP A 192 -13.56 -27.02 19.63
N PRO A 193 -14.50 -27.86 19.16
CA PRO A 193 -14.81 -27.99 17.73
C PRO A 193 -15.28 -26.69 17.09
N GLU A 194 -15.99 -25.81 17.82
CA GLU A 194 -16.50 -24.56 17.25
C GLU A 194 -15.38 -23.55 17.00
N THR A 195 -14.45 -23.40 17.94
CA THR A 195 -13.25 -22.57 17.78
C THR A 195 -12.39 -23.06 16.62
N ARG A 196 -12.12 -24.37 16.57
CA ARG A 196 -11.31 -24.98 15.49
C ARG A 196 -11.98 -24.90 14.12
N ALA A 197 -13.31 -24.94 14.05
CA ALA A 197 -14.05 -24.77 12.80
C ALA A 197 -13.93 -23.35 12.23
N LYS A 198 -13.66 -22.33 13.06
CA LYS A 198 -13.48 -20.94 12.64
C LYS A 198 -12.03 -20.59 12.26
N ALA A 199 -11.07 -21.46 12.60
CA ALA A 199 -9.67 -21.21 12.31
C ALA A 199 -9.43 -21.05 10.81
N GLN A 200 -8.50 -20.15 10.48
CA GLN A 200 -8.24 -19.77 9.11
C GLN A 200 -7.74 -20.93 8.25
N LYS A 201 -8.21 -21.00 7.00
CA LYS A 201 -7.70 -21.89 5.97
C LYS A 201 -7.71 -21.18 4.63
N ILE A 202 -6.66 -21.39 3.84
CA ILE A 202 -6.65 -20.92 2.45
C ILE A 202 -7.59 -21.81 1.63
N ALA A 203 -8.82 -21.35 1.44
CA ALA A 203 -9.85 -22.05 0.67
C ALA A 203 -9.60 -21.92 -0.84
N THR A 204 -9.14 -20.75 -1.28
CA THR A 204 -8.91 -20.44 -2.68
C THR A 204 -7.56 -19.75 -2.88
N VAL A 205 -6.88 -20.07 -3.97
CA VAL A 205 -5.72 -19.32 -4.46
C VAL A 205 -6.09 -18.70 -5.80
N GLU A 206 -5.96 -17.39 -5.91
CA GLU A 206 -6.20 -16.66 -7.15
C GLU A 206 -4.94 -15.94 -7.62
N TYR A 207 -4.90 -15.64 -8.92
CA TYR A 207 -3.75 -15.00 -9.55
C TYR A 207 -4.23 -13.76 -10.31
N ILE A 208 -3.63 -12.62 -9.98
CA ILE A 208 -3.95 -11.34 -10.60
C ILE A 208 -2.73 -10.86 -11.37
N THR A 209 -2.93 -10.57 -12.65
CA THR A 209 -1.90 -9.95 -13.48
C THR A 209 -1.81 -8.48 -13.16
N THR A 210 -0.63 -8.01 -12.73
CA THR A 210 -0.40 -6.60 -12.46
C THR A 210 -0.29 -5.79 -13.75
N ALA A 211 -0.70 -4.52 -13.67
CA ALA A 211 -0.65 -3.58 -14.78
C ALA A 211 -0.22 -2.20 -14.26
N PRO A 212 1.03 -2.04 -13.78
CA PRO A 212 1.45 -0.85 -13.03
C PRO A 212 1.38 0.45 -13.84
N LYS A 213 1.42 0.36 -15.16
CA LYS A 213 1.32 1.50 -16.09
C LYS A 213 -0.11 1.83 -16.53
N LYS A 214 -1.11 1.08 -16.04
CA LYS A 214 -2.51 1.32 -16.37
C LYS A 214 -3.04 2.42 -15.46
N ASP A 215 -3.61 3.46 -16.07
CA ASP A 215 -4.30 4.52 -15.33
C ASP A 215 -5.42 3.90 -14.47
N SER A 216 -5.48 4.27 -13.19
CA SER A 216 -6.52 3.79 -12.27
C SER A 216 -7.86 4.49 -12.50
N TRP A 217 -7.82 5.68 -13.10
CA TRP A 217 -8.99 6.51 -13.34
C TRP A 217 -8.92 7.21 -14.70
N ASN A 218 -10.08 7.53 -15.25
CA ASN A 218 -10.23 8.24 -16.51
C ASN A 218 -11.24 9.39 -16.41
N ALA A 219 -11.28 10.25 -17.44
CA ALA A 219 -12.12 11.45 -17.44
C ALA A 219 -13.63 11.15 -17.31
N ALA A 220 -14.10 9.95 -17.65
CA ALA A 220 -15.52 9.59 -17.50
C ALA A 220 -15.96 9.42 -16.03
N GLN A 221 -15.01 9.38 -15.09
CA GLN A 221 -15.28 9.35 -13.65
C GLN A 221 -15.38 10.75 -13.02
N LEU A 222 -15.10 11.81 -13.81
CA LEU A 222 -15.27 13.20 -13.38
C LEU A 222 -16.69 13.68 -13.69
N PRO A 223 -17.15 14.79 -13.08
CA PRO A 223 -18.36 15.47 -13.50
C PRO A 223 -18.39 15.73 -15.02
N ALA A 224 -19.56 15.57 -15.64
CA ALA A 224 -19.70 15.63 -17.10
C ALA A 224 -19.31 16.99 -17.70
N ASP A 225 -19.39 18.05 -16.89
CA ASP A 225 -19.04 19.43 -17.23
C ASP A 225 -17.66 19.85 -16.72
N PHE A 226 -16.84 18.92 -16.24
CA PHE A 226 -15.47 19.20 -15.80
C PHE A 226 -14.67 19.87 -16.94
N PRO A 227 -13.97 21.00 -16.70
CA PRO A 227 -13.32 21.75 -17.76
C PRO A 227 -12.19 20.97 -18.46
N GLN A 228 -12.32 20.77 -19.78
CA GLN A 228 -11.31 20.06 -20.58
C GLN A 228 -9.90 20.67 -20.45
N ALA A 229 -9.81 21.99 -20.33
CA ALA A 229 -8.55 22.72 -20.18
C ALA A 229 -7.82 22.39 -18.86
N MET A 230 -8.54 21.90 -17.84
CA MET A 230 -7.99 21.58 -16.52
C MET A 230 -7.65 20.09 -16.37
N LEU A 231 -8.02 19.22 -17.32
CA LEU A 231 -7.72 17.78 -17.23
C LEU A 231 -6.22 17.48 -17.13
N GLY A 232 -5.36 18.29 -17.74
CA GLY A 232 -3.91 18.14 -17.67
C GLY A 232 -3.33 18.40 -16.27
N LEU A 233 -4.12 19.00 -15.36
CA LEU A 233 -3.74 19.26 -13.97
C LEU A 233 -4.06 18.08 -13.05
N LEU A 234 -4.66 17.00 -13.55
CA LEU A 234 -4.97 15.82 -12.75
C LEU A 234 -3.99 14.69 -13.12
N PRO A 235 -3.01 14.34 -12.25
CA PRO A 235 -2.02 13.31 -12.56
C PRO A 235 -2.66 11.94 -12.73
N ARG A 236 -2.29 11.21 -13.78
CA ARG A 236 -2.80 9.85 -14.07
C ARG A 236 -2.22 8.76 -13.16
N ASN A 237 -1.00 8.97 -12.65
CA ASN A 237 -0.34 8.09 -11.67
C ASN A 237 -0.85 8.37 -10.25
N SER A 238 -2.16 8.29 -10.07
CA SER A 238 -2.86 8.52 -8.82
C SER A 238 -4.11 7.65 -8.78
N HIS A 239 -4.74 7.58 -7.62
CA HIS A 239 -6.06 7.03 -7.38
C HIS A 239 -7.08 8.17 -7.26
N LEU A 240 -8.22 8.04 -7.94
CA LEU A 240 -9.34 8.96 -7.78
C LEU A 240 -10.16 8.60 -6.54
N VAL A 241 -9.94 9.32 -5.45
CA VAL A 241 -10.66 9.15 -4.19
C VAL A 241 -12.07 9.73 -4.29
N GLY A 242 -12.20 10.90 -4.91
CA GLY A 242 -13.47 11.59 -5.03
C GLY A 242 -13.47 12.63 -6.13
N ALA A 243 -14.63 12.85 -6.73
CA ALA A 243 -14.89 13.92 -7.68
C ALA A 243 -16.33 14.40 -7.51
N GLY A 244 -16.51 15.71 -7.54
CA GLY A 244 -17.81 16.31 -7.36
C GLY A 244 -17.95 17.66 -8.04
N VAL A 245 -19.19 18.11 -8.07
CA VAL A 245 -19.61 19.36 -8.71
C VAL A 245 -20.76 19.96 -7.93
N ASP A 246 -20.89 21.28 -7.96
CA ASP A 246 -21.98 22.03 -7.33
C ASP A 246 -22.16 21.67 -5.85
N GLY A 247 -21.04 21.45 -5.17
CA GLY A 247 -20.98 21.25 -3.72
C GLY A 247 -21.28 19.83 -3.22
N VAL A 248 -21.40 18.84 -4.11
CA VAL A 248 -21.59 17.44 -3.72
C VAL A 248 -20.71 16.49 -4.53
N PHE A 249 -20.25 15.43 -3.88
CA PHE A 249 -19.53 14.35 -4.56
C PHE A 249 -20.46 13.51 -5.45
N THR A 250 -19.92 13.09 -6.59
CA THR A 250 -20.61 12.24 -7.59
C THR A 250 -20.01 10.84 -7.68
N THR A 251 -18.76 10.66 -7.23
CA THR A 251 -18.04 9.38 -7.19
C THR A 251 -18.79 8.34 -6.34
N PRO A 252 -18.85 7.06 -6.78
CA PRO A 252 -19.35 5.97 -5.94
C PRO A 252 -18.67 5.95 -4.56
N GLY A 253 -19.40 5.56 -3.51
CA GLY A 253 -18.93 5.62 -2.11
C GLY A 253 -19.12 6.98 -1.44
N LEU A 254 -18.82 8.08 -2.15
CA LEU A 254 -18.99 9.45 -1.63
C LEU A 254 -20.26 10.15 -2.15
N LYS A 255 -21.01 9.52 -3.05
CA LYS A 255 -22.14 10.16 -3.74
C LYS A 255 -23.10 10.87 -2.78
N GLY A 256 -23.31 12.17 -3.02
CA GLY A 256 -24.19 13.03 -2.23
C GLY A 256 -23.58 13.52 -0.91
N ALA A 257 -22.34 13.14 -0.57
CA ALA A 257 -21.61 13.78 0.52
C ALA A 257 -21.31 15.25 0.15
N PRO A 258 -21.40 16.17 1.12
CA PRO A 258 -21.11 17.58 0.88
C PRO A 258 -19.61 17.81 0.66
N ILE A 259 -19.29 18.72 -0.25
CA ILE A 259 -17.94 19.29 -0.41
C ILE A 259 -17.85 20.54 0.45
N TYR A 260 -16.94 20.64 1.41
CA TYR A 260 -16.89 21.84 2.26
C TYR A 260 -16.12 22.98 1.58
N GLY A 261 -16.74 24.16 1.50
CA GLY A 261 -16.18 25.34 0.82
C GLY A 261 -15.76 26.46 1.78
N ASP A 262 -15.70 26.18 3.08
CA ASP A 262 -15.50 27.19 4.13
C ASP A 262 -14.21 27.99 3.91
N TYR A 263 -13.16 27.35 3.39
CA TYR A 263 -11.90 28.02 3.04
C TYR A 263 -12.04 29.01 1.88
N ASP A 264 -12.88 28.73 0.89
CA ASP A 264 -13.15 29.65 -0.22
C ASP A 264 -13.83 30.91 0.30
N GLU A 265 -14.83 30.72 1.17
CA GLU A 265 -15.59 31.82 1.79
C GLU A 265 -14.69 32.67 2.68
N MET A 266 -13.83 32.04 3.48
CA MET A 266 -12.82 32.74 4.30
C MET A 266 -11.82 33.53 3.44
N ALA A 267 -11.50 33.05 2.24
CA ALA A 267 -10.66 33.75 1.27
C ALA A 267 -11.42 34.84 0.48
N GLY A 268 -12.71 35.04 0.74
CA GLY A 268 -13.56 36.02 0.03
C GLY A 268 -13.92 35.61 -1.40
N ARG A 269 -13.78 34.33 -1.74
CA ARG A 269 -14.11 33.76 -3.05
C ARG A 269 -15.48 33.08 -3.00
N PRO A 270 -16.21 32.98 -4.13
CA PRO A 270 -17.33 32.05 -4.18
C PRO A 270 -16.82 30.63 -3.96
N ARG A 271 -17.67 29.75 -3.45
CA ARG A 271 -17.38 28.32 -3.36
C ARG A 271 -17.03 27.76 -4.74
N HIS A 272 -16.01 26.91 -4.80
CA HIS A 272 -15.61 26.27 -6.05
C HIS A 272 -16.73 25.40 -6.65
N ASP A 273 -16.75 25.33 -7.97
CA ASP A 273 -17.72 24.56 -8.74
C ASP A 273 -17.37 23.07 -8.73
N PHE A 274 -16.08 22.73 -8.78
CA PHE A 274 -15.56 21.37 -8.91
C PHE A 274 -14.57 21.04 -7.81
N GLU A 275 -14.65 19.83 -7.26
CA GLU A 275 -13.60 19.26 -6.40
C GLU A 275 -13.18 17.89 -6.93
N VAL A 276 -11.86 17.65 -6.96
CA VAL A 276 -11.29 16.34 -7.26
C VAL A 276 -10.23 16.01 -6.20
N LEU A 277 -10.41 14.87 -5.55
CA LEU A 277 -9.50 14.31 -4.56
C LEU A 277 -8.73 13.15 -5.18
N LEU A 278 -7.40 13.28 -5.20
CA LEU A 278 -6.49 12.25 -5.68
C LEU A 278 -5.53 11.83 -4.55
N GLN A 279 -5.14 10.56 -4.57
CA GLN A 279 -4.09 10.02 -3.73
C GLN A 279 -2.99 9.41 -4.61
N THR A 280 -1.73 9.70 -4.31
CA THR A 280 -0.58 9.14 -5.03
C THR A 280 0.50 8.75 -4.04
N TYR A 281 1.27 7.73 -4.37
CA TYR A 281 2.51 7.38 -3.67
C TYR A 281 3.75 7.95 -4.39
N THR A 282 3.54 8.81 -5.40
CA THR A 282 4.61 9.64 -5.94
C THR A 282 5.12 10.56 -4.84
N PRO A 283 6.44 10.65 -4.59
CA PRO A 283 6.98 11.51 -3.55
C PRO A 283 6.52 12.96 -3.69
N PHE A 284 6.20 13.61 -2.58
CA PHE A 284 5.72 15.00 -2.54
C PHE A 284 6.54 15.97 -3.43
N PRO A 285 7.89 15.99 -3.39
CA PRO A 285 8.68 16.88 -4.24
C PRO A 285 8.49 16.63 -5.75
N ASP A 286 8.26 15.39 -6.15
CA ASP A 286 8.03 15.02 -7.55
C ASP A 286 6.62 15.42 -8.01
N VAL A 287 5.62 15.38 -7.11
CA VAL A 287 4.28 15.91 -7.37
C VAL A 287 4.31 17.43 -7.55
N VAL A 288 5.02 18.15 -6.66
CA VAL A 288 5.20 19.60 -6.80
C VAL A 288 5.89 19.93 -8.13
N LYS A 289 6.93 19.18 -8.50
CA LYS A 289 7.64 19.34 -9.78
C LYS A 289 6.76 19.07 -11.00
N PHE A 290 5.87 18.08 -10.94
CA PHE A 290 4.87 17.83 -11.98
C PHE A 290 4.03 19.10 -12.20
N TYR A 291 3.53 19.71 -11.13
CA TYR A 291 2.72 20.91 -11.26
C TYR A 291 3.48 22.14 -11.71
N GLN A 292 4.74 22.32 -11.28
CA GLN A 292 5.59 23.40 -11.83
C GLN A 292 5.71 23.34 -13.36
N GLN A 293 5.63 22.15 -13.95
CA GLN A 293 5.70 21.95 -15.40
C GLN A 293 4.35 22.13 -16.09
N GLN A 294 3.25 21.66 -15.47
CA GLN A 294 1.91 21.69 -16.06
C GLN A 294 1.17 23.02 -15.83
N ALA A 295 1.30 23.60 -14.64
CA ALA A 295 0.65 24.83 -14.20
C ALA A 295 1.51 26.08 -14.52
N LYS A 296 1.92 26.25 -15.79
CA LYS A 296 2.80 27.35 -16.18
C LYS A 296 2.17 28.71 -15.90
N GLY A 297 2.87 29.56 -15.15
CA GLY A 297 2.39 30.89 -14.78
C GLY A 297 1.51 30.92 -13.53
N ALA A 298 1.27 29.78 -12.90
CA ALA A 298 0.59 29.70 -11.60
C ALA A 298 1.47 30.23 -10.46
N GLN A 299 0.83 30.72 -9.40
CA GLN A 299 1.51 31.02 -8.14
C GLN A 299 1.70 29.71 -7.37
N LEU A 300 2.94 29.42 -6.97
CA LEU A 300 3.28 28.27 -6.11
C LEU A 300 3.74 28.80 -4.75
N ARG A 301 3.13 28.29 -3.69
CA ARG A 301 3.61 28.43 -2.31
C ARG A 301 3.83 27.03 -1.77
N ALA A 302 5.02 26.72 -1.28
CA ALA A 302 5.33 25.40 -0.76
C ALA A 302 6.22 25.50 0.48
N ASN A 303 6.03 24.55 1.39
CA ASN A 303 6.98 24.17 2.42
C ASN A 303 7.35 22.70 2.21
N ASP A 304 7.91 22.04 3.24
CA ASP A 304 8.40 20.67 3.13
C ASP A 304 7.28 19.62 3.05
N GLU A 305 6.06 19.93 3.47
CA GLU A 305 4.93 18.99 3.61
C GLU A 305 3.67 19.40 2.83
N GLU A 306 3.55 20.68 2.48
CA GLU A 306 2.36 21.26 1.86
C GLU A 306 2.74 22.21 0.72
N ALA A 307 1.99 22.13 -0.38
CA ALA A 307 2.09 23.06 -1.49
C ALA A 307 0.72 23.49 -1.99
N LEU A 308 0.58 24.79 -2.26
CA LEU A 308 -0.60 25.41 -2.83
C LEU A 308 -0.25 26.04 -4.18
N ILE A 309 -1.05 25.72 -5.18
CA ILE A 309 -0.88 26.19 -6.56
C ILE A 309 -2.17 26.81 -7.06
N GLU A 310 -2.11 28.07 -7.47
CA GLU A 310 -3.27 28.81 -7.97
C GLU A 310 -2.99 29.35 -9.36
N GLY A 311 -3.96 29.22 -10.27
CA GLY A 311 -3.83 29.72 -11.62
C GLY A 311 -5.13 29.78 -12.38
N VAL A 312 -5.03 30.08 -13.67
CA VAL A 312 -6.16 30.18 -14.60
C VAL A 312 -5.93 29.25 -15.78
N ALA A 313 -6.94 28.46 -16.13
CA ALA A 313 -6.90 27.58 -17.30
C ALA A 313 -8.27 27.57 -17.99
N GLY A 314 -8.29 27.80 -19.31
CA GLY A 314 -9.55 27.78 -20.09
C GLY A 314 -10.58 28.83 -19.68
N GLY A 315 -10.16 29.93 -19.05
CA GLY A 315 -11.05 31.00 -18.57
C GLY A 315 -11.64 30.78 -17.16
N GLY A 316 -11.24 29.71 -16.47
CA GLY A 316 -11.61 29.44 -15.08
C GLY A 316 -10.40 29.46 -14.14
N THR A 317 -10.62 29.80 -12.86
CA THR A 317 -9.61 29.68 -11.81
C THR A 317 -9.49 28.24 -11.33
N TYR A 318 -8.30 27.80 -10.94
CA TYR A 318 -8.09 26.57 -10.21
C TYR A 318 -7.16 26.79 -9.02
N GLN A 319 -7.32 25.96 -8.01
CA GLN A 319 -6.45 25.81 -6.86
C GLN A 319 -6.10 24.33 -6.68
N ILE A 320 -4.85 24.05 -6.37
CA ILE A 320 -4.35 22.69 -6.12
C ILE A 320 -3.60 22.72 -4.80
N GLU A 321 -4.13 21.99 -3.84
CA GLU A 321 -3.47 21.72 -2.57
C GLU A 321 -2.84 20.33 -2.63
N ILE A 322 -1.57 20.25 -2.25
CA ILE A 322 -0.78 19.03 -2.21
C ILE A 322 -0.31 18.89 -0.77
N LYS A 323 -0.58 17.75 -0.14
CA LYS A 323 -0.16 17.47 1.24
C LYS A 323 0.52 16.12 1.31
N ASP A 324 1.73 16.09 1.83
CA ASP A 324 2.38 14.86 2.26
C ASP A 324 1.63 14.31 3.48
N LYS A 325 1.22 13.05 3.41
CA LYS A 325 0.53 12.31 4.48
C LYS A 325 1.40 11.16 4.96
N GLU A 326 2.71 11.26 4.76
CA GLU A 326 3.71 10.30 5.20
C GLU A 326 3.36 8.90 4.69
N GLU A 327 2.84 8.03 5.56
CA GLU A 327 2.50 6.63 5.26
C GLU A 327 1.32 6.47 4.30
N GLU A 328 0.37 7.39 4.32
CA GLU A 328 -0.78 7.38 3.43
C GLU A 328 -0.43 7.89 2.01
N GLY A 329 0.80 8.39 1.81
CA GLY A 329 1.27 8.96 0.55
C GLY A 329 0.97 10.45 0.41
N THR A 330 0.98 10.96 -0.82
CA THR A 330 0.68 12.35 -1.12
C THR A 330 -0.79 12.50 -1.54
N SER A 331 -1.51 13.34 -0.82
CA SER A 331 -2.88 13.75 -1.17
C SER A 331 -2.86 14.99 -2.06
N ILE A 332 -3.78 15.05 -3.02
CA ILE A 332 -3.93 16.17 -3.95
C ILE A 332 -5.42 16.55 -3.99
N THR A 333 -5.72 17.78 -3.62
CA THR A 333 -7.07 18.36 -3.71
C THR A 333 -7.05 19.41 -4.80
N PHE A 334 -7.83 19.18 -5.86
CA PHE A 334 -8.09 20.15 -6.91
C PHE A 334 -9.44 20.82 -6.66
N SER A 335 -9.45 22.16 -6.60
CA SER A 335 -10.65 22.98 -6.54
C SER A 335 -10.71 23.85 -7.81
N GLY A 336 -11.85 23.85 -8.50
CA GLY A 336 -12.00 24.53 -9.79
C GLY A 336 -13.24 25.43 -9.85
N TRP A 337 -13.08 26.60 -10.46
CA TRP A 337 -14.14 27.53 -10.77
C TRP A 337 -14.33 27.62 -12.29
N ARG A 338 -15.58 27.65 -12.74
CA ARG A 338 -15.95 27.81 -14.16
C ARG A 338 -15.53 29.17 -14.73
N LYS A 339 -15.28 30.15 -13.86
CA LYS A 339 -14.89 31.52 -14.19
C LYS A 339 -13.69 31.94 -13.36
N GLU A 340 -13.01 32.98 -13.82
CA GLU A 340 -11.97 33.66 -13.04
C GLU A 340 -12.60 34.35 -11.81
N VAL A 341 -12.00 34.14 -10.63
CA VAL A 341 -12.46 34.63 -9.32
C VAL A 341 -11.33 35.17 -8.47
#